data_AF-A0AAV8YKQ5-F1
#
_entry.id   AF-A0AAV8YKQ5-F1
#
_cell.length_a   1.000
_cell.length_b   1.000
_cell.length_c   1.000
_cell.angle_alpha   90.00
_cell.angle_beta   90.00
_cell.angle_gamma   90.00
#
_symmetry.space_group_name_H-M   'P 1'
#
loop_
_entity.id
_entity.type
_entity.pdbx_description
1 polymer ?
#
loop_
_entity_poly.entity_id
_entity_poly.type
_entity_poly.pdbx_seq_one_letter_code
_entity_poly.pdbx_strand_id
1 'polypeptide(L)'
;MPLNERDRIEILMMIGVGDRMRTQQEVCRLFHEMHPDREPVSQSTVSRIERKYRELGHVRDAPRQGRPKINENVQQDVILSALENPHCTVRQVSRDLNIGKSSVSNIFKKVKYHPYRVRLIHELAEDDFDRRTEFCEYMMDHNNQNNGFIANILFSDEATFFLNGHVNRQNTRHWSQENPHWMQEYHTQHPQKVTFLLQT
;
A
#
# COMPACT_ATOMS: atom_id res chain seq x y z
N MET A 1 -25.84 9.43 -22.59
CA MET A 1 -24.43 9.88 -22.50
C MET A 1 -24.38 11.28 -21.91
N PRO A 2 -23.33 11.68 -21.18
CA PRO A 2 -23.19 13.07 -20.71
C PRO A 2 -23.04 14.02 -21.91
N LEU A 3 -23.68 15.20 -21.85
CA LEU A 3 -23.57 16.22 -22.90
C LEU A 3 -22.12 16.70 -23.06
N ASN A 4 -21.63 16.64 -24.29
CA ASN A 4 -20.31 17.13 -24.65
C ASN A 4 -20.31 18.65 -24.83
N GLU A 5 -19.12 19.27 -24.93
CA GLU A 5 -18.99 20.73 -25.06
C GLU A 5 -19.75 21.28 -26.28
N ARG A 6 -19.70 20.57 -27.41
CA ARG A 6 -20.45 20.94 -28.63
C ARG A 6 -21.96 20.97 -28.40
N ASP A 7 -22.50 19.96 -27.73
CA ASP A 7 -23.95 19.88 -27.44
C ASP A 7 -24.39 21.04 -26.54
N ARG A 8 -23.55 21.42 -25.58
CA ARG A 8 -23.82 22.57 -24.69
C ARG A 8 -23.80 23.90 -25.44
N ILE A 9 -22.89 24.05 -26.41
CA ILE A 9 -22.83 25.24 -27.28
C ILE A 9 -24.08 25.27 -28.18
N GLU A 10 -24.47 24.15 -28.76
CA GLU A 10 -25.68 24.04 -29.59
C GLU A 10 -26.94 24.43 -28.81
N ILE A 11 -27.07 23.97 -27.56
CA ILE A 11 -28.14 24.37 -26.64
C ILE A 11 -28.14 25.88 -26.39
N LEU A 12 -26.97 26.50 -26.19
CA LEU A 12 -26.86 27.95 -26.02
C LEU A 12 -27.26 28.71 -27.29
N MET A 13 -26.85 28.22 -28.46
CA MET A 13 -27.27 28.79 -29.74
C MET A 13 -28.80 28.71 -29.87
N MET A 14 -29.42 27.57 -29.53
CA MET A 14 -30.88 27.42 -29.57
C MET A 14 -31.62 28.38 -28.62
N ILE A 15 -31.04 28.72 -27.47
CA ILE A 15 -31.61 29.71 -26.53
C ILE A 15 -31.69 31.11 -27.17
N GLY A 16 -30.66 31.52 -27.90
CA GLY A 16 -30.58 32.85 -28.52
C GLY A 16 -30.07 32.79 -29.96
N VAL A 17 -30.99 32.61 -30.92
CA VAL A 17 -30.71 32.84 -32.35
C VAL A 17 -31.36 34.17 -32.75
N GLY A 18 -30.57 35.22 -32.96
CA GLY A 18 -31.04 36.55 -33.36
C GLY A 18 -31.77 37.29 -32.23
N ASP A 19 -32.81 38.08 -32.57
CA ASP A 19 -33.60 38.89 -31.62
C ASP A 19 -34.66 38.09 -30.84
N ARG A 20 -34.71 36.76 -31.02
CA ARG A 20 -35.67 35.88 -30.35
C ARG A 20 -35.01 35.05 -29.27
N MET A 21 -35.50 35.22 -28.04
CA MET A 21 -35.10 34.42 -26.88
C MET A 21 -36.11 33.30 -26.67
N ARG A 22 -35.70 32.05 -26.87
CA ARG A 22 -36.54 30.87 -26.65
C ARG A 22 -36.57 30.51 -25.17
N THR A 23 -37.70 29.95 -24.72
CA THR A 23 -37.80 29.38 -23.38
C THR A 23 -36.99 28.09 -23.29
N GLN A 24 -36.54 27.72 -22.09
CA GLN A 24 -35.74 26.50 -21.90
C GLN A 24 -36.52 25.23 -22.26
N GLN A 25 -37.85 25.25 -22.17
CA GLN A 25 -38.70 24.13 -22.55
C GLN A 25 -38.82 23.95 -24.07
N GLU A 26 -38.87 25.06 -24.82
CA GLU A 26 -38.80 25.03 -26.30
C GLU A 26 -37.44 24.51 -26.76
N VAL A 27 -36.36 24.92 -26.10
CA VAL A 27 -35.00 24.43 -26.41
C VAL A 27 -34.87 22.93 -26.16
N CYS A 28 -35.45 22.40 -25.07
CA CYS A 28 -35.49 20.95 -24.85
C CYS A 28 -36.21 20.21 -25.98
N ARG A 29 -37.36 20.72 -26.46
CA ARG A 29 -38.12 20.12 -27.56
C ARG A 29 -37.32 20.16 -28.86
N LEU A 30 -36.81 21.33 -29.23
CA LEU A 30 -35.97 21.52 -30.42
C LEU A 30 -34.74 20.62 -30.41
N PHE A 31 -34.04 20.54 -29.27
CA PHE A 31 -32.86 19.70 -29.16
C PHE A 31 -33.21 18.21 -29.29
N HIS A 32 -34.36 17.78 -28.77
CA HIS A 32 -34.82 16.40 -28.92
C HIS A 32 -35.27 16.09 -30.36
N GLU A 33 -35.96 17.02 -31.02
CA GLU A 33 -36.35 16.90 -32.44
C GLU A 33 -35.13 16.83 -33.38
N MET A 34 -34.09 17.61 -33.10
CA MET A 34 -32.84 17.61 -33.87
C MET A 34 -31.94 16.40 -33.59
N HIS A 35 -32.10 15.76 -32.43
CA HIS A 35 -31.30 14.60 -31.99
C HIS A 35 -32.19 13.47 -31.45
N PRO A 36 -33.03 12.84 -32.31
CA PRO A 36 -34.02 11.84 -31.88
C PRO A 36 -33.38 10.55 -31.33
N ASP A 37 -32.15 10.24 -31.74
CA ASP A 37 -31.40 9.07 -31.28
C ASP A 37 -30.78 9.24 -29.87
N ARG A 38 -30.97 10.41 -29.23
CA ARG A 38 -30.37 10.74 -27.93
C ARG A 38 -31.42 10.85 -26.82
N GLU A 39 -30.97 10.55 -25.61
CA GLU A 39 -31.74 10.79 -24.39
C GLU A 39 -32.18 12.27 -24.27
N PRO A 40 -33.46 12.55 -23.97
CA PRO A 40 -33.97 13.90 -23.84
C PRO A 40 -33.21 14.71 -22.78
N VAL A 41 -32.86 15.95 -23.12
CA VAL A 41 -32.23 16.88 -22.18
C VAL A 41 -33.31 17.52 -21.32
N SER A 42 -33.11 17.53 -20.00
CA SER A 42 -34.06 18.17 -19.08
C SER A 42 -33.97 19.70 -19.10
N GLN A 43 -35.11 20.37 -18.85
CA GLN A 43 -35.18 21.83 -18.72
C GLN A 43 -34.21 22.38 -17.66
N SER A 44 -34.00 21.63 -16.57
CA SER A 44 -33.06 22.00 -15.51
C SER A 44 -31.60 21.93 -15.98
N THR A 45 -31.28 21.03 -16.91
CA THR A 45 -29.95 20.93 -17.52
C THR A 45 -29.69 22.12 -18.44
N VAL A 46 -30.66 22.49 -19.29
CA VAL A 46 -30.60 23.69 -20.14
C VAL A 46 -30.42 24.95 -19.29
N SER A 47 -31.22 25.10 -18.23
CA SER A 47 -31.12 26.24 -17.30
C SER A 47 -29.75 26.33 -16.62
N ARG A 48 -29.17 25.19 -16.22
CA ARG A 48 -27.82 25.14 -15.63
C ARG A 48 -26.74 25.53 -16.64
N ILE A 49 -26.85 25.11 -17.89
CA ILE A 49 -25.92 25.47 -18.97
C ILE A 49 -26.00 26.96 -19.25
N GLU A 50 -27.20 27.52 -19.39
CA GLU A 50 -27.42 28.95 -19.61
C GLU A 50 -26.86 29.79 -18.47
N ARG A 51 -27.21 29.46 -17.22
CA ARG A 51 -26.71 30.16 -16.03
C ARG A 51 -25.18 30.14 -15.98
N LYS A 52 -24.58 28.97 -16.18
CA LYS A 52 -23.13 28.82 -16.19
C LYS A 52 -22.45 29.67 -17.26
N TYR A 53 -23.06 29.76 -18.45
CA TYR A 53 -22.55 30.62 -19.51
C TYR A 53 -22.68 32.11 -19.17
N ARG A 54 -23.82 32.54 -18.60
CA ARG A 54 -24.00 33.93 -18.14
C ARG A 54 -23.03 34.33 -17.05
N GLU A 55 -22.69 33.41 -16.16
CA GLU A 55 -21.77 33.66 -15.03
C GLU A 55 -20.29 33.59 -15.43
N LEU A 56 -19.89 32.63 -16.26
CA LEU A 56 -18.46 32.32 -16.55
C LEU A 56 -18.03 32.62 -17.99
N GLY A 57 -18.97 32.88 -18.90
CA GLY A 57 -18.69 33.08 -20.34
C GLY A 57 -18.35 31.81 -21.11
N HIS A 58 -18.40 30.62 -20.48
CA HIS A 58 -18.08 29.35 -21.14
C HIS A 58 -18.86 28.15 -20.57
N VAL A 59 -18.92 27.04 -21.30
CA VAL A 59 -19.66 25.82 -20.91
C VAL A 59 -18.78 24.66 -20.41
N ARG A 60 -17.45 24.83 -20.42
CA ARG A 60 -16.46 23.83 -19.97
C ARG A 60 -16.67 23.41 -18.53
N ASP A 61 -16.40 22.14 -18.21
CA ASP A 61 -16.50 21.65 -16.84
C ASP A 61 -15.54 22.42 -15.92
N ALA A 62 -16.06 22.76 -14.73
CA ALA A 62 -15.24 23.43 -13.73
C ALA A 62 -14.19 22.45 -13.18
N PRO A 63 -12.98 22.93 -12.82
CA PRO A 63 -12.01 22.09 -12.14
C PRO A 63 -12.65 21.53 -10.87
N ARG A 64 -12.67 20.20 -10.76
CA ARG A 64 -13.19 19.53 -9.57
C ARG A 64 -12.16 19.70 -8.46
N GLN A 65 -12.60 20.19 -7.29
CA GLN A 65 -11.78 20.10 -6.09
C GLN A 65 -11.64 18.62 -5.74
N GLY A 66 -10.45 18.07 -5.98
CA GLY A 66 -10.12 16.70 -5.63
C GLY A 66 -10.04 16.52 -4.11
N ARG A 67 -9.78 15.29 -3.67
CA ARG A 67 -9.52 15.01 -2.26
C ARG A 67 -8.34 15.88 -1.76
N PRO A 68 -8.44 16.52 -0.58
CA PRO A 68 -7.34 17.30 -0.02
C PRO A 68 -6.06 16.49 0.06
N LYS A 69 -4.94 17.10 -0.32
CA LYS A 69 -3.61 16.48 -0.21
C LYS A 69 -3.22 16.36 1.26
N ILE A 70 -2.46 15.32 1.58
CA ILE A 70 -1.86 15.14 2.91
C ILE A 70 -0.95 16.35 3.20
N ASN A 71 -1.06 16.91 4.40
CA ASN A 71 -0.23 18.03 4.86
C ASN A 71 1.26 17.65 4.85
N GLU A 72 2.10 18.54 4.34
CA GLU A 72 3.54 18.34 4.22
C GLU A 72 4.24 18.19 5.57
N ASN A 73 3.79 18.93 6.60
CA ASN A 73 4.33 18.81 7.97
C ASN A 73 4.08 17.40 8.53
N VAL A 74 2.85 16.90 8.39
CA VAL A 74 2.47 15.54 8.82
C VAL A 74 3.28 14.49 8.04
N GLN A 75 3.58 14.75 6.77
CA GLN A 75 4.44 13.86 5.99
C GLN A 75 5.85 13.82 6.57
N GLN A 76 6.43 14.96 6.93
CA GLN A 76 7.75 15.04 7.54
C GLN A 76 7.81 14.33 8.89
N ASP A 77 6.81 14.55 9.76
CA ASP A 77 6.75 13.92 11.09
C ASP A 77 6.71 12.38 11.00
N VAL A 78 5.98 11.84 10.03
CA VAL A 78 5.93 10.39 9.77
C VAL A 78 7.29 9.85 9.29
N ILE A 79 7.99 10.60 8.44
CA ILE A 79 9.32 10.21 7.96
C ILE A 79 10.31 10.24 9.12
N LEU A 80 10.30 11.31 9.93
CA LEU A 80 11.14 11.46 11.11
C LEU A 80 10.94 10.30 12.09
N SER A 81 9.69 9.93 12.36
CA SER A 81 9.36 8.77 13.21
C SER A 81 10.02 7.47 12.73
N ALA A 82 10.09 7.27 11.41
CA ALA A 82 10.74 6.10 10.82
C ALA A 82 12.26 6.21 10.76
N LEU A 83 12.82 7.41 10.77
CA LEU A 83 14.27 7.63 10.86
C LEU A 83 14.78 7.42 12.29
N GLU A 84 14.06 7.93 13.29
CA GLU A 84 14.38 7.76 14.71
C GLU A 84 14.21 6.30 15.16
N ASN A 85 13.14 5.65 14.68
CA ASN A 85 12.89 4.25 14.94
C ASN A 85 12.45 3.53 13.65
N PRO A 86 13.40 2.95 12.90
CA PRO A 86 13.08 2.18 11.69
C PRO A 86 12.15 0.99 11.95
N HIS A 87 12.04 0.55 13.21
CA HIS A 87 11.22 -0.58 13.64
C HIS A 87 9.80 -0.19 14.06
N CYS A 88 9.44 1.08 13.92
CA CYS A 88 8.11 1.55 14.29
C CYS A 88 7.01 0.82 13.50
N THR A 89 5.92 0.52 14.18
CA THR A 89 4.74 -0.01 13.50
C THR A 89 3.88 1.14 12.98
N VAL A 90 3.15 0.92 11.87
CA VAL A 90 2.15 1.89 11.37
C VAL A 90 1.16 2.30 12.46
N ARG A 91 0.83 1.38 13.38
CA ARG A 91 -0.08 1.64 14.50
C ARG A 91 0.56 2.48 15.60
N GLN A 92 1.86 2.38 15.78
CA GLN A 92 2.62 3.21 16.73
C GLN A 92 2.69 4.64 16.20
N VAL A 93 3.21 4.84 14.98
CA VAL A 93 3.28 6.16 14.34
C VAL A 93 1.90 6.83 14.25
N SER A 94 0.85 6.06 13.95
CA SER A 94 -0.53 6.54 13.93
C SER A 94 -1.01 7.06 15.30
N ARG A 95 -0.62 6.41 16.40
CA ARG A 95 -0.97 6.85 17.76
C ARG A 95 -0.14 8.05 18.17
N ASP A 96 1.16 8.01 17.91
CA ASP A 96 2.11 9.04 18.34
C ASP A 96 1.82 10.38 17.65
N LEU A 97 1.46 10.35 16.37
CA LEU A 97 1.13 11.53 15.57
C LEU A 97 -0.38 11.82 15.49
N ASN A 98 -1.22 11.03 16.15
CA ASN A 98 -2.68 11.13 16.12
C ASN A 98 -3.29 11.24 14.70
N ILE A 99 -2.81 10.39 13.79
CA ILE A 99 -3.28 10.32 12.39
C ILE A 99 -3.81 8.93 12.05
N GLY A 100 -4.69 8.84 11.04
CA GLY A 100 -5.21 7.57 10.57
C GLY A 100 -4.10 6.63 10.05
N LYS A 101 -4.20 5.33 10.38
CA LYS A 101 -3.26 4.28 9.93
C LYS A 101 -3.10 4.24 8.39
N SER A 102 -4.19 4.50 7.66
CA SER A 102 -4.19 4.60 6.20
C SER A 102 -3.38 5.79 5.70
N SER A 103 -3.42 6.94 6.38
CA SER A 103 -2.60 8.10 6.06
C SER A 103 -1.12 7.79 6.21
N VAL A 104 -0.71 7.17 7.32
CA VAL A 104 0.68 6.73 7.54
C VAL A 104 1.13 5.79 6.42
N SER A 105 0.32 4.77 6.09
CA SER A 105 0.65 3.82 5.02
C SER A 105 0.76 4.50 3.66
N ASN A 106 -0.12 5.46 3.35
CA ASN A 106 -0.06 6.23 2.11
C ASN A 106 1.20 7.13 2.05
N ILE A 107 1.59 7.71 3.18
CA ILE A 107 2.83 8.49 3.28
C ILE A 107 4.04 7.59 3.00
N PHE A 108 4.18 6.45 3.68
CA PHE A 108 5.28 5.52 3.42
C PHE A 108 5.34 5.08 1.96
N LYS A 109 4.20 4.77 1.33
CA LYS A 109 4.15 4.45 -0.10
C LYS A 109 4.61 5.63 -0.97
N LYS A 110 4.19 6.86 -0.66
CA LYS A 110 4.57 8.07 -1.41
C LYS A 110 6.07 8.33 -1.36
N VAL A 111 6.71 8.09 -0.20
CA VAL A 111 8.16 8.23 -0.03
C VAL A 111 8.95 6.97 -0.40
N LYS A 112 8.30 5.95 -0.96
CA LYS A 112 8.89 4.67 -1.35
C LYS A 112 9.54 3.91 -0.19
N TYR A 113 9.04 4.08 1.03
CA TYR A 113 9.45 3.26 2.17
C TYR A 113 8.75 1.90 2.10
N HIS A 114 9.55 0.85 2.21
CA HIS A 114 9.13 -0.54 2.17
C HIS A 114 9.34 -1.20 3.54
N PRO A 115 8.41 -2.07 3.98
CA PRO A 115 8.57 -2.82 5.21
C PRO A 115 9.42 -4.07 4.96
N TYR A 116 10.67 -4.06 5.41
CA TYR A 116 11.57 -5.22 5.35
C TYR A 116 11.40 -6.11 6.59
N ARG A 117 11.50 -7.43 6.40
CA ARG A 117 11.45 -8.39 7.50
C ARG A 117 12.86 -8.70 7.98
N VAL A 118 13.05 -8.78 9.30
CA VAL A 118 14.30 -9.25 9.89
C VAL A 118 14.59 -10.69 9.45
N ARG A 119 15.84 -10.93 9.06
CA ARG A 119 16.38 -12.28 8.90
C ARG A 119 16.97 -12.70 10.24
N LEU A 120 16.36 -13.70 10.87
CA LEU A 120 16.96 -14.33 12.04
C LEU A 120 18.03 -15.29 11.54
N ILE A 121 19.27 -15.05 11.92
CA ILE A 121 20.39 -15.94 11.65
C ILE A 121 20.80 -16.63 12.95
N HIS A 122 21.26 -17.86 12.86
CA HIS A 122 21.95 -18.47 14.00
C HIS A 122 23.21 -17.67 14.27
N GLU A 123 23.46 -17.38 15.54
CA GLU A 123 24.79 -16.96 15.97
C GLU A 123 25.76 -18.12 15.70
N LEU A 124 26.83 -17.83 14.99
CA LEU A 124 27.89 -18.79 14.68
C LEU A 124 29.15 -18.33 15.41
N ALA A 125 29.81 -19.26 16.08
CA ALA A 125 31.16 -19.03 16.58
C ALA A 125 32.15 -19.00 15.39
N GLU A 126 33.32 -18.39 15.59
CA GLU A 126 34.37 -18.32 14.54
C GLU A 126 34.74 -19.73 14.03
N ASP A 127 34.84 -20.72 14.93
CA ASP A 127 35.14 -22.11 14.61
C ASP A 127 34.03 -22.84 13.83
N ASP A 128 32.79 -22.34 13.85
CA ASP A 128 31.67 -23.06 13.24
C ASP A 128 31.77 -23.07 11.72
N PHE A 129 32.41 -22.07 11.11
CA PHE A 129 32.58 -22.04 9.65
C PHE A 129 33.44 -23.20 9.16
N ASP A 130 34.55 -23.47 9.84
CA ASP A 130 35.46 -24.56 9.49
C ASP A 130 34.79 -25.91 9.77
N ARG A 131 34.21 -26.09 10.96
CA ARG A 131 33.50 -27.34 11.32
C ARG A 131 32.37 -27.69 10.37
N ARG A 132 31.61 -26.69 9.91
CA ARG A 132 30.52 -26.90 8.94
C ARG A 132 31.06 -27.29 7.57
N THR A 133 32.19 -26.72 7.16
CA THR A 133 32.85 -27.06 5.89
C THR A 133 33.38 -28.49 5.94
N GLU A 134 34.13 -28.84 7.00
CA GLU A 134 34.63 -30.20 7.23
C GLU A 134 33.49 -31.23 7.27
N PHE A 135 32.38 -30.92 7.94
CA PHE A 135 31.21 -31.80 7.97
C PHE A 135 30.61 -32.02 6.57
N CYS A 136 30.49 -30.95 5.76
CA CYS A 136 30.00 -31.05 4.39
C CYS A 136 30.92 -31.94 3.54
N GLU A 137 32.24 -31.75 3.63
CA GLU A 137 33.24 -32.56 2.91
C GLU A 137 33.16 -34.03 3.33
N TYR A 138 33.13 -34.28 4.63
CA TYR A 138 32.95 -35.62 5.19
C TYR A 138 31.69 -36.31 4.65
N MET A 139 30.54 -35.62 4.67
CA MET A 139 29.27 -36.15 4.19
C MET A 139 29.28 -36.44 2.68
N MET A 140 29.92 -35.58 1.89
CA MET A 140 30.06 -35.77 0.45
C MET A 140 30.93 -36.99 0.13
N ASP A 141 32.06 -37.16 0.81
CA ASP A 141 32.96 -38.29 0.61
C ASP A 141 32.30 -39.63 0.99
N HIS A 142 31.59 -39.67 2.11
CA HIS A 142 30.89 -40.88 2.56
C HIS A 142 29.75 -41.27 1.61
N ASN A 143 29.07 -40.28 1.03
CA ASN A 143 28.04 -40.54 0.02
C ASN A 143 28.64 -41.03 -1.31
N ASN A 144 29.81 -40.51 -1.71
CA ASN A 144 30.50 -40.97 -2.92
C ASN A 144 31.03 -42.41 -2.78
N GLN A 145 31.47 -42.79 -1.58
CA GLN A 145 31.98 -44.14 -1.30
C GLN A 145 30.86 -45.17 -1.11
N ASN A 146 29.71 -44.75 -0.58
CA ASN A 146 28.55 -45.61 -0.38
C ASN A 146 27.28 -44.93 -0.90
N ASN A 147 26.83 -45.38 -2.07
CA ASN A 147 25.69 -44.82 -2.81
C ASN A 147 24.34 -44.90 -2.04
N GLY A 148 24.27 -45.66 -0.93
CA GLY A 148 23.10 -45.76 -0.04
C GLY A 148 23.25 -45.06 1.31
N PHE A 149 24.36 -44.35 1.56
CA PHE A 149 24.68 -43.76 2.86
C PHE A 149 23.58 -42.81 3.36
N ILE A 150 23.19 -41.83 2.54
CA ILE A 150 22.15 -40.85 2.91
C ILE A 150 20.81 -41.54 3.21
N ALA A 151 20.46 -42.60 2.46
CA ALA A 151 19.21 -43.33 2.64
C ALA A 151 19.11 -44.08 3.98
N ASN A 152 20.26 -44.34 4.63
CA ASN A 152 20.34 -45.00 5.92
C ASN A 152 20.39 -44.02 7.10
N ILE A 153 20.37 -42.71 6.86
CA ILE A 153 20.38 -41.70 7.91
C ILE A 153 18.94 -41.39 8.32
N LEU A 154 18.65 -41.55 9.60
CA LEU A 154 17.42 -41.08 10.22
C LEU A 154 17.70 -39.76 10.95
N PHE A 155 17.08 -38.68 10.49
CA PHE A 155 17.14 -37.39 11.16
C PHE A 155 15.99 -37.25 12.16
N SER A 156 16.31 -36.78 13.36
CA SER A 156 15.34 -36.29 14.33
C SER A 156 15.69 -34.87 14.73
N ASP A 157 14.69 -34.08 15.08
CA ASP A 157 14.86 -32.70 15.55
C ASP A 157 13.95 -32.46 16.77
N GLU A 158 14.37 -31.56 17.65
CA GLU A 158 13.61 -31.14 18.81
C GLU A 158 13.25 -29.65 18.68
N ALA A 159 11.96 -29.35 18.66
CA ALA A 159 11.49 -27.97 18.65
C ALA A 159 11.42 -27.41 20.07
N THR A 160 12.22 -26.38 20.36
CA THR A 160 12.11 -25.63 21.61
C THR A 160 11.15 -24.44 21.45
N PHE A 161 10.14 -24.35 22.32
CA PHE A 161 9.21 -23.21 22.38
C PHE A 161 9.58 -22.29 23.54
N PHE A 162 9.70 -20.99 23.28
CA PHE A 162 10.04 -20.00 24.29
C PHE A 162 8.81 -19.24 24.78
N LEU A 163 8.67 -19.11 26.10
CA LEU A 163 7.58 -18.34 26.74
C LEU A 163 7.86 -16.82 26.77
N ASN A 164 9.11 -16.40 26.55
CA ASN A 164 9.55 -15.01 26.71
C ASN A 164 9.30 -14.11 25.48
N GLY A 165 8.44 -14.52 24.54
CA GLY A 165 7.98 -13.64 23.46
C GLY A 165 9.14 -13.09 22.61
N HIS A 166 10.00 -13.97 22.09
CA HIS A 166 11.04 -13.60 21.15
C HIS A 166 10.49 -12.86 19.91
N VAL A 167 11.40 -12.14 19.22
CA VAL A 167 11.13 -11.28 18.07
C VAL A 167 10.04 -11.88 17.18
N ASN A 168 8.84 -11.31 17.27
CA ASN A 168 7.74 -11.75 16.44
C ASN A 168 8.00 -11.24 15.02
N ARG A 169 8.58 -12.12 14.18
CA ARG A 169 8.89 -11.84 12.77
C ARG A 169 7.68 -11.32 11.97
N GLN A 170 6.45 -11.50 12.44
CA GLN A 170 5.27 -10.95 11.79
C GLN A 170 5.07 -9.46 12.10
N ASN A 171 5.42 -9.01 13.32
CA ASN A 171 5.25 -7.64 13.79
C ASN A 171 6.49 -6.78 13.62
N THR A 172 7.66 -7.41 13.55
CA THR A 172 8.94 -6.73 13.37
C THR A 172 9.15 -6.37 11.89
N ARG A 173 9.14 -5.08 11.58
CA ARG A 173 9.41 -4.53 10.25
C ARG A 173 10.47 -3.46 10.36
N HIS A 174 11.32 -3.32 9.35
CA HIS A 174 12.22 -2.19 9.19
C HIS A 174 11.74 -1.37 8.00
N TRP A 175 11.37 -0.12 8.21
CA TRP A 175 10.94 0.78 7.15
C TRP A 175 12.13 1.49 6.54
N SER A 176 12.37 1.29 5.24
CA SER A 176 13.48 1.92 4.52
C SER A 176 13.14 2.02 3.03
N GLN A 177 13.80 2.93 2.30
CA GLN A 177 13.68 3.00 0.84
C GLN A 177 14.44 1.85 0.16
N GLU A 178 15.55 1.45 0.75
CA GLU A 178 16.40 0.36 0.27
C GLU A 178 16.45 -0.77 1.30
N ASN A 179 16.76 -1.98 0.83
CA ASN A 179 16.84 -3.14 1.71
C ASN A 179 18.06 -3.00 2.65
N PRO A 180 17.86 -2.86 3.97
CA PRO A 180 18.96 -2.71 4.92
C PRO A 180 19.75 -4.02 5.13
N HIS A 181 19.37 -5.12 4.47
CA HIS A 181 19.90 -6.47 4.72
C HIS A 181 19.84 -6.83 6.21
N TRP A 182 18.79 -6.38 6.88
CA TRP A 182 18.69 -6.45 8.33
C TRP A 182 18.67 -7.91 8.82
N MET A 183 19.75 -8.24 9.52
CA MET A 183 19.96 -9.52 10.18
C MET A 183 20.00 -9.29 11.68
N GLN A 184 19.47 -10.26 12.42
CA GLN A 184 19.58 -10.31 13.86
C GLN A 184 19.99 -11.73 14.25
N GLU A 185 21.05 -11.82 15.02
CA GLU A 185 21.50 -13.08 15.60
C GLU A 185 20.49 -13.55 16.64
N TYR A 186 20.21 -14.84 16.58
CA TYR A 186 19.28 -15.52 17.46
C TYR A 186 20.08 -16.53 18.29
N HIS A 187 20.23 -16.26 19.59
CA HIS A 187 20.86 -17.19 20.53
C HIS A 187 20.01 -18.46 20.65
N THR A 188 20.56 -19.60 20.25
CA THR A 188 19.85 -20.89 20.29
C THR A 188 20.53 -21.97 21.11
N GLN A 189 21.78 -21.80 21.53
CA GLN A 189 22.50 -22.89 22.20
C GLN A 189 22.17 -23.03 23.69
N HIS A 190 21.92 -21.94 24.42
CA HIS A 190 21.65 -21.98 25.88
C HIS A 190 20.55 -21.01 26.34
N PRO A 191 19.28 -21.23 25.98
CA PRO A 191 18.21 -20.43 26.53
C PRO A 191 17.95 -20.79 28.00
N GLN A 192 17.55 -19.82 28.82
CA GLN A 192 17.01 -20.09 30.16
C GLN A 192 15.72 -20.93 30.00
N LYS A 193 15.78 -22.21 30.39
CA LYS A 193 14.64 -23.15 30.33
C LYS A 193 14.12 -23.41 31.75
N VAL A 194 12.80 -23.53 31.91
CA VAL A 194 12.15 -24.04 33.12
C VAL A 194 11.61 -25.42 32.81
N THR A 195 12.14 -26.45 33.46
CA THR A 195 11.75 -27.84 33.25
C THR A 195 10.67 -28.23 34.25
N PHE A 196 9.50 -28.66 33.78
CA PHE A 196 8.47 -29.28 34.63
C PHE A 196 8.43 -30.78 34.37
N LEU A 197 8.51 -31.58 35.44
CA LEU A 197 8.23 -33.02 35.37
C LEU A 197 6.72 -33.22 35.54
N LEU A 198 6.06 -33.71 34.49
CA LEU A 198 4.71 -34.23 34.62
C LEU A 198 4.80 -35.68 35.10
N GLN A 199 4.48 -35.92 36.38
CA GLN A 199 4.13 -37.26 36.84
C GLN A 199 2.68 -37.54 36.41
N THR A 200 2.49 -38.62 35.65
CA THR A 200 1.18 -39.23 35.39
C THR A 200 0.60 -39.84 36.64
#